data_AF-A0A7J2MNV4-F1
#
_entry.id   AF-A0A7J2MNV4-F1
#
_cell.length_a   1.000
_cell.length_b   1.000
_cell.length_c   1.000
_cell.angle_alpha   90.00
_cell.angle_beta   90.00
_cell.angle_gamma   90.00
#
_symmetry.space_group_name_H-M   'P 1'
#
loop_
_entity.id
_entity.type
_entity.pdbx_description
1 polymer ?
#
loop_
_entity_poly.entity_id
_entity_poly.type
_entity_poly.pdbx_seq_one_letter_code
_entity_poly.pdbx_strand_id
1 'polypeptide(L)'
;MEENGKKIIENPKKIEISMDLRYKGQSYEINIPIASLNFDKIERDFNKAHKKLYSYVSKEVELVNLRSKIFGEVNRIEIKKAEKRETESYTREAYFDQIIEVPVYYYDTLSPKMDIKGPCIIEGKETTVLARPNETISVDEYLNIIMRR
;
A
#
# COMPACT_ATOMS: atom_id res chain seq x y z
N MET A 1 30.73 8.91 6.63
CA MET A 1 29.49 8.62 5.89
C MET A 1 28.46 8.16 6.91
N GLU A 2 27.55 9.08 7.22
CA GLU A 2 26.23 8.97 7.87
C GLU A 2 25.99 8.00 9.05
N GLU A 3 26.17 8.53 10.27
CA GLU A 3 25.39 8.16 11.45
C GLU A 3 23.98 8.81 11.37
N ASN A 4 23.13 8.35 10.47
CA ASN A 4 21.71 8.75 10.45
C ASN A 4 20.90 7.72 11.24
N GLY A 5 20.86 7.83 12.57
CA GLY A 5 20.38 6.72 13.38
C GLY A 5 19.77 7.01 14.74
N LYS A 6 19.23 8.21 15.00
CA LYS A 6 18.19 8.46 16.02
C LYS A 6 17.85 9.95 16.06
N LYS A 7 16.83 10.36 15.31
CA LYS A 7 16.18 11.65 15.55
C LYS A 7 15.29 11.46 16.77
N ILE A 8 15.66 12.07 17.89
CA ILE A 8 14.82 12.09 19.10
C ILE A 8 13.58 12.92 18.74
N ILE A 9 12.39 12.33 18.85
CA ILE A 9 11.12 13.02 18.61
C ILE A 9 10.80 13.79 19.89
N GLU A 10 11.24 15.05 19.97
CA GLU A 10 11.01 15.90 21.15
C GLU A 10 9.56 16.40 21.26
N ASN A 11 8.84 16.47 20.14
CA ASN A 11 7.44 16.87 20.11
C ASN A 11 6.62 15.93 19.20
N PRO A 12 6.04 14.85 19.75
CA PRO A 12 5.31 13.89 18.95
C PRO A 12 3.97 14.46 18.48
N LYS A 13 3.69 14.32 17.18
CA LYS A 13 2.41 14.75 16.60
C LYS A 13 1.25 13.90 17.08
N LYS A 14 1.52 12.62 17.35
CA LYS A 14 0.52 11.65 17.82
C LYS A 14 1.21 10.55 18.61
N ILE A 15 0.56 10.10 19.68
CA ILE A 15 0.95 8.90 20.42
C ILE A 15 -0.24 7.94 20.40
N GLU A 16 -0.01 6.70 20.01
CA GLU A 16 -0.99 5.62 20.13
C GLU A 16 -0.52 4.62 21.18
N ILE A 17 -1.38 4.33 22.15
CA ILE A 17 -1.14 3.30 23.16
C ILE A 17 -1.99 2.07 22.84
N SER A 18 -1.44 0.89 23.09
CA SER A 18 -2.16 -0.38 22.93
C SER A 18 -1.66 -1.41 23.95
N MET A 19 -2.46 -2.45 24.17
CA MET A 19 -2.15 -3.56 25.07
C MET A 19 -2.22 -4.87 24.32
N ASP A 20 -1.25 -5.75 24.53
CA ASP A 20 -1.33 -7.14 24.08
C ASP A 20 -2.01 -7.95 25.18
N LEU A 21 -3.17 -8.51 24.82
CA LEU A 21 -4.02 -9.25 25.75
C LEU A 21 -4.21 -10.68 25.26
N ARG A 22 -4.42 -11.59 26.20
CA ARG A 22 -4.79 -12.99 25.91
C ARG A 22 -5.69 -13.52 27.01
N TYR A 23 -6.41 -14.63 26.77
CA TYR A 23 -6.95 -15.36 27.91
C TYR A 23 -5.84 -16.14 28.61
N LYS A 24 -5.98 -16.30 29.93
CA LYS A 24 -5.04 -17.08 30.73
C LYS A 24 -4.85 -18.48 30.15
N GLY A 25 -3.57 -18.86 29.99
CA GLY A 25 -3.17 -20.15 29.41
C GLY A 25 -3.14 -20.19 27.88
N GLN A 26 -3.52 -19.13 27.17
CA GLN A 26 -3.36 -19.06 25.71
C GLN A 26 -1.92 -18.73 25.31
N SER A 27 -1.53 -19.20 24.12
CA SER A 27 -0.18 -18.98 23.57
C SER A 27 -0.05 -17.71 22.75
N TYR A 28 -1.16 -17.11 22.27
CA TYR A 28 -1.13 -15.97 21.35
C TYR A 28 -1.90 -14.78 21.90
N GLU A 29 -1.33 -13.59 21.66
CA GLU A 29 -1.88 -12.31 22.08
C GLU A 29 -2.69 -11.65 20.95
N ILE A 30 -3.62 -10.78 21.35
CA ILE A 30 -4.32 -9.85 20.47
C ILE A 30 -4.01 -8.43 20.95
N ASN A 31 -3.51 -7.60 20.04
CA ASN A 31 -3.23 -6.19 20.32
C ASN A 31 -4.52 -5.36 20.28
N ILE A 32 -4.81 -4.66 21.38
CA ILE A 32 -5.99 -3.80 21.55
C ILE A 32 -5.53 -2.35 21.72
N PRO A 33 -5.84 -1.44 20.77
CA PRO A 33 -5.63 -0.01 20.93
C PRO A 33 -6.44 0.55 22.11
N ILE A 34 -5.82 1.40 22.92
CA ILE A 34 -6.47 2.01 24.09
C ILE A 34 -6.40 3.54 24.01
N ALA A 35 -7.56 4.17 24.23
CA ALA A 35 -7.66 5.63 24.34
C ALA A 35 -7.64 6.11 25.80
N SER A 36 -7.97 5.22 26.74
CA SER A 36 -8.04 5.47 28.18
C SER A 36 -7.86 4.14 28.93
N LEU A 37 -7.43 4.19 30.19
CA LEU A 37 -7.36 3.02 31.07
C LEU A 37 -8.73 2.65 31.65
N ASN A 38 -9.69 2.36 30.76
CA ASN A 38 -11.00 1.83 31.15
C ASN A 38 -10.99 0.32 30.90
N PHE A 39 -10.75 -0.47 31.96
CA PHE A 39 -10.54 -1.90 31.84
C PHE A 39 -11.78 -2.66 31.36
N ASP A 40 -13.00 -2.26 31.74
CA ASP A 40 -14.24 -2.89 31.24
C ASP A 40 -14.38 -2.74 29.73
N LYS A 41 -14.04 -1.57 29.20
CA LYS A 41 -14.03 -1.32 27.75
C LYS A 41 -12.95 -2.14 27.07
N ILE A 42 -11.74 -2.17 27.65
CA ILE A 42 -10.59 -2.91 27.09
C ILE A 42 -10.91 -4.41 27.02
N GLU A 43 -11.46 -5.00 28.08
CA GLU A 43 -11.88 -6.39 28.12
C GLU A 43 -12.97 -6.68 27.10
N ARG A 44 -13.97 -5.81 26.98
CA ARG A 44 -15.02 -5.94 25.95
C ARG A 44 -14.45 -5.89 24.53
N ASP A 45 -13.55 -4.97 24.26
CA ASP A 45 -12.92 -4.80 22.94
C ASP A 45 -12.03 -6.01 22.61
N PHE A 46 -11.30 -6.55 23.60
CA PHE A 46 -10.58 -7.81 23.50
C PHE A 46 -11.51 -8.99 23.21
N ASN A 47 -12.57 -9.18 23.99
CA ASN A 47 -13.54 -10.26 23.80
C ASN A 47 -14.17 -10.22 22.39
N LYS A 48 -14.46 -9.02 21.88
CA LYS A 48 -14.97 -8.83 20.51
C LYS A 48 -13.93 -9.22 19.46
N ALA A 49 -12.68 -8.79 19.61
CA ALA A 49 -11.60 -9.13 18.70
C ALA A 49 -11.29 -10.63 18.72
N HIS A 50 -11.23 -11.23 19.91
CA HIS A 50 -11.03 -12.66 20.10
C HIS A 50 -12.16 -13.48 19.47
N LYS A 51 -13.42 -13.11 19.71
CA LYS A 51 -14.56 -13.77 19.06
C LYS A 51 -14.53 -13.65 17.55
N LYS A 52 -14.05 -12.54 16.99
CA LYS A 52 -13.89 -12.37 15.54
C LYS A 52 -12.83 -13.30 14.95
N LEU A 53 -11.73 -13.53 15.68
CA LEU A 53 -10.61 -14.35 15.21
C LEU A 53 -10.83 -15.86 15.46
N TYR A 54 -11.39 -16.21 16.61
CA TYR A 54 -11.43 -17.60 17.11
C TYR A 54 -12.85 -18.10 17.45
N SER A 55 -13.89 -17.28 17.25
CA SER A 55 -15.30 -17.65 17.44
C SER A 55 -15.75 -17.99 18.87
N TYR A 56 -14.94 -17.69 19.89
CA TYR A 56 -15.35 -17.83 21.30
C TYR A 56 -14.85 -16.69 22.19
N VAL A 57 -15.38 -16.66 23.41
CA VAL A 57 -14.91 -15.82 24.52
C VAL A 57 -14.67 -16.71 25.74
N SER A 58 -13.74 -16.31 26.59
CA SER A 58 -13.41 -16.99 27.85
C SER A 58 -13.39 -15.97 29.00
N LYS A 59 -13.00 -16.42 30.19
CA LYS A 59 -12.78 -15.60 31.37
C LYS A 59 -11.28 -15.43 31.63
N GLU A 60 -10.94 -14.46 32.47
CA GLU A 60 -9.56 -14.16 32.88
C GLU A 60 -8.68 -13.70 31.72
N VAL A 61 -8.76 -12.40 31.42
CA VAL A 61 -7.86 -11.73 30.48
C VAL A 61 -6.55 -11.36 31.17
N GLU A 62 -5.43 -11.72 30.57
CA GLU A 62 -4.08 -11.35 30.98
C GLU A 62 -3.53 -10.25 30.08
N LEU A 63 -2.94 -9.22 30.69
CA LEU A 63 -2.08 -8.26 30.02
C LEU A 63 -0.67 -8.83 29.90
N VAL A 64 -0.16 -8.92 28.67
CA VAL A 64 1.20 -9.38 28.40
C VAL A 64 2.14 -8.21 28.17
N ASN A 65 1.78 -7.28 27.28
CA ASN A 65 2.61 -6.12 26.96
C ASN A 65 1.80 -4.82 26.90
N LEU A 66 2.42 -3.71 27.30
CA LEU A 66 1.97 -2.36 27.00
C LEU A 66 2.84 -1.78 25.87
N ARG A 67 2.22 -1.23 24.83
CA ARG A 67 2.89 -0.69 23.65
C ARG A 67 2.57 0.79 23.47
N SER A 68 3.58 1.57 23.09
CA SER A 68 3.45 2.95 22.64
C SER A 68 4.03 3.11 21.24
N LYS A 69 3.26 3.70 20.32
CA LYS A 69 3.72 4.13 19.00
C LYS A 69 3.72 5.65 18.96
N ILE A 70 4.89 6.23 18.73
CA ILE A 70 5.12 7.67 18.72
C ILE A 70 5.34 8.11 17.28
N PHE A 71 4.47 9.00 16.79
CA PHE A 71 4.52 9.52 15.43
C PHE A 71 5.15 10.91 15.45
N GLY A 72 6.31 11.05 14.83
CA GLY A 72 6.98 12.33 14.59
C GLY A 72 6.42 13.04 13.35
N GLU A 73 6.71 14.33 13.23
CA GLU A 73 6.47 15.05 11.99
C GLU A 73 7.58 14.76 10.98
N VAL A 74 7.17 14.33 9.79
CA VAL A 74 8.06 14.16 8.64
C VAL A 74 7.49 14.98 7.50
N ASN A 75 8.37 15.61 6.72
CA ASN A 75 7.95 16.31 5.51
C ASN A 75 7.28 15.32 4.58
N ARG A 76 5.99 15.53 4.32
CA ARG A 76 5.24 14.68 3.38
C ARG A 76 5.69 15.03 1.97
N ILE A 77 6.13 14.03 1.22
CA ILE A 77 6.34 14.20 -0.22
C ILE A 77 4.96 14.33 -0.87
N GLU A 78 4.73 15.46 -1.52
CA GLU A 78 3.54 15.66 -2.34
C GLU A 78 3.76 15.04 -3.73
N ILE A 79 3.00 13.99 -4.03
CA ILE A 79 2.97 13.43 -5.38
C ILE A 79 2.11 14.36 -6.24
N LYS A 80 2.73 15.00 -7.23
CA LYS A 80 2.06 15.92 -8.15
C LYS A 80 1.39 15.15 -9.29
N LYS A 81 0.23 15.63 -9.70
CA LYS A 81 -0.44 15.15 -10.91
C LYS A 81 0.39 15.54 -12.13
N ALA A 82 0.46 14.64 -13.11
CA ALA A 82 1.14 14.94 -14.37
C ALA A 82 0.32 15.90 -15.23
N GLU A 83 1.03 16.75 -15.95
CA GLU A 83 0.45 17.62 -16.97
C GLU A 83 0.27 16.86 -18.29
N LYS A 84 -0.73 17.28 -19.06
CA LYS A 84 -0.94 16.78 -20.42
C LYS A 84 0.29 17.11 -21.26
N ARG A 85 0.77 16.10 -21.97
CA ARG A 85 1.89 16.19 -22.91
C ARG A 85 1.59 15.40 -24.17
N GLU A 86 2.35 15.67 -25.21
CA GLU A 86 2.36 14.84 -26.41
C GLU A 86 3.01 13.49 -26.09
N THR A 87 2.36 12.42 -26.55
CA THR A 87 2.87 11.07 -26.36
C THR A 87 3.56 10.60 -27.61
N GLU A 88 4.84 10.30 -27.44
CA GLU A 88 5.68 9.77 -28.50
C GLU A 88 5.51 8.26 -28.59
N SER A 89 5.43 7.78 -29.82
CA SER A 89 5.38 6.35 -30.11
C SER A 89 6.03 6.05 -31.45
N TYR A 90 6.45 4.80 -31.60
CA TYR A 90 6.90 4.22 -32.85
C TYR A 90 6.28 2.84 -33.02
N THR A 91 6.47 2.18 -34.15
CA THR A 91 5.97 0.82 -34.37
C THR A 91 7.12 -0.19 -34.42
N ARG A 92 6.86 -1.40 -33.92
CA ARG A 92 7.80 -2.52 -33.95
C ARG A 92 7.06 -3.83 -34.15
N GLU A 93 7.68 -4.77 -34.86
CA GLU A 93 7.15 -6.13 -34.96
C GLU A 93 7.29 -6.88 -33.62
N ALA A 94 6.22 -7.57 -33.22
CA ALA A 94 6.17 -8.43 -32.05
C ALA A 94 5.36 -9.70 -32.33
N TYR A 95 5.75 -10.81 -31.69
CA TYR A 95 5.08 -12.10 -31.84
C TYR A 95 4.13 -12.37 -30.66
N PHE A 96 2.83 -12.54 -30.94
CA PHE A 96 1.84 -12.95 -29.93
C PHE A 96 1.16 -14.29 -30.25
N ASP A 97 1.30 -14.75 -31.49
CA ASP A 97 0.82 -16.02 -32.10
C ASP A 97 1.13 -15.96 -33.61
N GLN A 98 1.15 -14.73 -34.14
CA GLN A 98 1.72 -14.34 -35.42
C GLN A 98 2.57 -13.08 -35.21
N ILE A 99 3.45 -12.77 -36.16
CA ILE A 99 4.17 -11.49 -36.18
C ILE A 99 3.16 -10.41 -36.56
N ILE A 100 3.02 -9.42 -35.69
CA ILE A 100 2.20 -8.22 -35.93
C ILE A 100 3.00 -6.97 -35.61
N GLU A 101 2.72 -5.89 -36.33
CA GLU A 101 3.24 -4.57 -35.98
C GLU A 101 2.42 -4.01 -34.81
N VAL A 102 3.11 -3.60 -33.74
CA VAL A 102 2.47 -3.03 -32.53
C VAL A 102 3.03 -1.65 -32.22
N PRO A 103 2.21 -0.74 -31.66
CA PRO A 103 2.69 0.54 -31.17
C PRO A 103 3.55 0.32 -29.92
N VAL A 104 4.66 1.04 -29.87
CA VAL A 104 5.58 1.14 -28.74
C VAL A 104 5.59 2.59 -28.26
N TYR A 105 5.11 2.81 -27.04
CA TYR A 105 5.04 4.12 -26.40
C TYR A 105 6.26 4.34 -25.50
N TYR A 106 6.78 5.56 -25.47
CA TYR A 106 7.79 5.94 -24.48
C TYR A 106 7.13 6.31 -23.16
N TYR A 107 7.53 5.63 -22.07
CA TYR A 107 6.96 5.84 -20.73
C TYR A 107 7.02 7.31 -20.30
N ASP A 108 8.15 7.98 -20.54
CA ASP A 108 8.42 9.35 -20.09
C ASP A 108 7.56 10.40 -20.82
N THR A 109 6.96 10.03 -21.96
CA THR A 109 6.11 10.89 -22.79
C THR A 109 4.62 10.56 -22.66
N LEU A 110 4.24 9.58 -21.82
CA LEU A 110 2.83 9.27 -21.60
C LEU A 110 2.06 10.49 -21.07
N SER A 111 0.89 10.71 -21.65
CA SER A 111 -0.08 11.69 -21.16
C SER A 111 -0.98 11.05 -20.11
N PRO A 112 -1.36 11.77 -19.03
CA PRO A 112 -2.35 11.26 -18.09
C PRO A 112 -3.71 11.06 -18.77
N LYS A 113 -4.49 10.10 -18.27
CA LYS A 113 -5.83 9.74 -18.75
C LYS A 113 -5.86 9.18 -20.18
N MET A 114 -4.76 8.58 -20.63
CA MET A 114 -4.76 7.79 -21.85
C MET A 114 -5.41 6.43 -21.62
N ASP A 115 -6.19 5.97 -22.59
CA ASP A 115 -6.64 4.59 -22.70
C ASP A 115 -6.04 3.97 -23.96
N ILE A 116 -5.25 2.92 -23.78
CA ILE A 116 -4.47 2.26 -24.83
C ILE A 116 -4.99 0.82 -24.94
N LYS A 117 -5.34 0.41 -26.16
CA LYS A 117 -5.73 -0.98 -26.44
C LYS A 117 -4.51 -1.80 -26.79
N GLY A 118 -4.38 -2.98 -26.21
CA GLY A 118 -3.42 -3.97 -26.65
C GLY A 118 -3.80 -4.58 -28.00
N PRO A 119 -2.85 -5.19 -28.73
CA PRO A 119 -1.47 -5.40 -28.32
C PRO A 119 -0.60 -4.14 -28.45
N CYS A 120 0.18 -3.82 -27.42
CA CYS A 120 1.09 -2.67 -27.42
C CYS A 120 2.25 -2.87 -26.44
N ILE A 121 3.28 -2.04 -26.57
CA ILE A 121 4.44 -2.02 -25.69
C ILE A 121 4.59 -0.61 -25.11
N ILE A 122 4.98 -0.50 -23.85
CA ILE A 122 5.42 0.75 -23.24
C ILE A 122 6.85 0.55 -22.73
N GLU A 123 7.79 1.32 -23.25
CA GLU A 123 9.20 1.24 -22.89
C GLU A 123 9.58 2.41 -21.99
N GLY A 124 10.08 2.10 -20.80
CA GLY A 124 10.74 3.04 -19.91
C GLY A 124 12.21 2.65 -19.71
N LYS A 125 12.98 3.55 -19.12
CA LYS A 125 14.41 3.34 -18.87
C LYS A 125 14.71 2.11 -17.99
N GLU A 126 13.80 1.78 -17.08
CA GLU A 126 13.99 0.71 -16.08
C GLU A 126 13.03 -0.48 -16.27
N THR A 127 12.07 -0.37 -17.18
CA THR A 127 11.02 -1.39 -17.33
C THR A 127 10.38 -1.36 -18.72
N THR A 128 9.77 -2.47 -19.11
CA THR A 128 8.98 -2.57 -20.33
C THR A 128 7.66 -3.26 -20.00
N VAL A 129 6.55 -2.62 -20.35
CA VAL A 129 5.20 -3.17 -20.18
C VAL A 129 4.72 -3.68 -21.53
N LEU A 130 4.24 -4.93 -21.55
CA LEU A 130 3.65 -5.57 -22.72
C LEU A 130 2.16 -5.79 -22.46
N ALA A 131 1.29 -5.13 -23.21
CA ALA A 131 -0.13 -5.49 -23.26
C ALA A 131 -0.37 -6.46 -24.41
N ARG A 132 -1.02 -7.58 -24.11
CA ARG A 132 -1.41 -8.61 -25.08
C ARG A 132 -2.70 -8.22 -25.82
N PRO A 133 -3.07 -8.97 -26.88
CA PRO A 133 -4.41 -8.88 -27.43
C PRO A 133 -5.47 -9.09 -26.34
N ASN A 134 -6.52 -8.27 -26.37
CA ASN A 134 -7.61 -8.19 -25.38
C ASN A 134 -7.23 -7.60 -24.01
N GLU A 135 -5.99 -7.16 -23.81
CA GLU A 135 -5.64 -6.36 -22.64
C GLU A 135 -5.78 -4.86 -22.97
N THR A 136 -6.06 -4.06 -21.95
CA THR A 136 -6.15 -2.60 -22.04
C THR A 136 -5.27 -1.97 -20.97
N ILE A 137 -4.70 -0.82 -21.29
CA ILE A 137 -3.93 0.00 -20.37
C ILE A 137 -4.65 1.33 -20.21
N SER A 138 -4.81 1.78 -18.97
CA SER A 138 -5.18 3.16 -18.65
C SER A 138 -4.04 3.83 -17.89
N VAL A 139 -3.67 5.05 -18.29
CA VAL A 139 -2.69 5.88 -17.59
C VAL A 139 -3.44 6.81 -16.65
N ASP A 140 -3.21 6.74 -15.34
CA ASP A 140 -3.88 7.64 -14.40
C ASP A 140 -3.25 9.04 -14.37
N GLU A 141 -3.77 9.92 -13.51
CA GLU A 141 -3.26 11.30 -13.38
C GLU A 141 -1.88 11.42 -12.73
N TYR A 142 -1.32 10.32 -12.23
CA TYR A 142 0.01 10.23 -11.65
C TYR A 142 0.97 9.40 -12.53
N LEU A 143 0.56 9.09 -13.76
CA LEU A 143 1.27 8.24 -14.72
C LEU A 143 1.44 6.78 -14.28
N ASN A 144 0.60 6.31 -13.35
CA ASN A 144 0.54 4.87 -13.09
C ASN A 144 -0.07 4.17 -14.31
N ILE A 145 0.56 3.07 -14.72
CA ILE A 145 0.06 2.18 -15.76
C ILE A 145 -0.85 1.15 -15.10
N ILE A 146 -2.14 1.20 -15.43
CA ILE A 146 -3.14 0.27 -14.92
C ILE A 146 -3.59 -0.64 -16.05
N MET A 147 -3.22 -1.92 -15.96
CA MET A 147 -3.55 -2.92 -16.96
C MET A 147 -4.77 -3.74 -16.55
N ARG A 148 -5.66 -4.02 -17.51
CA ARG A 148 -6.88 -4.83 -17.33
C ARG A 148 -7.06 -5.80 -18.50
N ARG A 149 -7.83 -6.86 -18.26
CA ARG A 149 -8.24 -7.88 -19.24
C ARG A 149 -9.75 -7.84 -19.43
#